data_AF-A0A9P3NRC5-F1
#
_entry.id   AF-A0A9P3NRC5-F1
#
_cell.length_a   1.000
_cell.length_b   1.000
_cell.length_c   1.000
_cell.angle_alpha   90.00
_cell.angle_beta   90.00
_cell.angle_gamma   90.00
#
_symmetry.space_group_name_H-M   'P 1'
#
loop_
_entity.id
_entity.type
_entity.pdbx_description
1 polymer ?
#
loop_
_entity_poly.entity_id
_entity_poly.type
_entity_poly.pdbx_seq_one_letter_code
_entity_poly.pdbx_strand_id
1 'polypeptide(L)' 'MQTPDREKGSRYFVTFLDDFSRLSWVILVKTKDEVAKVFKRWIRYVERESGAKVKVLRYLTSKGGS' A
#
# COMPACT_ATOMS: atom_id res chain seq x y z
N MET A 1 -16.70 -13.33 -31.78
CA MET A 1 -17.33 -12.80 -30.55
C MET A 1 -16.22 -12.54 -29.54
N GLN A 2 -15.79 -11.29 -29.40
CA GLN A 2 -14.79 -10.89 -28.42
C GLN A 2 -15.53 -10.68 -27.09
N THR A 3 -15.17 -11.41 -26.04
CA THR A 3 -15.71 -11.17 -24.71
C THR A 3 -15.23 -9.80 -24.24
N PRO A 4 -16.12 -8.93 -23.70
CA PRO A 4 -15.67 -7.66 -23.12
C PRO A 4 -14.80 -8.00 -21.92
N ASP A 5 -13.65 -7.31 -21.85
CA ASP A 5 -12.59 -7.35 -20.84
C ASP A 5 -13.17 -7.50 -19.42
N ARG A 6 -13.44 -8.73 -18.97
CA ARG A 6 -14.22 -8.97 -17.74
C ARG A 6 -13.39 -8.82 -16.47
N GLU A 7 -12.08 -8.55 -16.54
CA GLU A 7 -11.19 -8.68 -15.38
C GLU A 7 -9.97 -7.73 -15.34
N LYS A 8 -10.15 -6.42 -15.55
CA LYS A 8 -9.08 -5.44 -15.23
C LYS A 8 -9.23 -4.81 -13.83
N GLY A 9 -9.62 -5.63 -12.86
CA GLY A 9 -9.69 -5.25 -11.44
C GLY A 9 -8.32 -5.16 -10.77
N SER A 10 -8.23 -4.48 -9.63
CA SER A 10 -7.03 -4.49 -8.80
C SER A 10 -6.83 -5.87 -8.18
N ARG A 11 -5.69 -6.52 -8.44
CA ARG A 11 -5.39 -7.89 -7.99
C ARG A 11 -4.69 -7.96 -6.63
N TYR A 12 -4.18 -6.83 -6.16
CA TYR A 12 -3.43 -6.74 -4.92
C TYR A 12 -3.92 -5.57 -4.09
N PHE A 13 -3.64 -5.62 -2.79
CA PHE A 13 -3.82 -4.50 -1.89
C PHE A 13 -2.55 -4.29 -1.08
N VAL A 14 -2.31 -3.05 -0.68
CA VAL A 14 -1.24 -2.64 0.22
C VAL A 14 -1.90 -2.01 1.43
N THR A 15 -1.54 -2.50 2.62
CA THR A 15 -1.99 -1.93 3.89
C THR A 15 -0.83 -1.19 4.53
N PHE A 16 -1.07 0.07 4.88
CA PHE A 16 -0.18 0.88 5.70
C PHE A 16 -0.77 1.01 7.09
N LEU A 17 0.05 0.78 8.11
CA LEU A 17 -0.34 0.85 9.51
C LEU A 17 0.57 1.85 10.21
N ASP A 18 -0.03 2.77 10.97
CA ASP A 18 0.68 3.62 11.89
C ASP A 18 0.31 3.26 13.33
N ASP A 19 1.26 2.67 14.04
CA ASP A 19 1.08 2.19 15.41
C ASP A 19 0.82 3.35 16.40
N PHE A 20 1.35 4.54 16.11
CA PHE A 20 1.23 5.70 16.99
C PHE A 20 -0.16 6.34 16.89
N SER A 21 -0.59 6.69 15.68
CA SER A 21 -1.89 7.35 15.46
C SER A 21 -3.07 6.39 15.37
N ARG A 22 -2.80 5.07 15.30
CA ARG A 22 -3.80 4.01 15.03
C ARG A 22 -4.51 4.16 13.67
N LEU A 23 -3.96 4.98 12.77
CA LEU A 23 -4.47 5.10 11.41
C LEU A 23 -4.04 3.92 10.55
N SER A 24 -4.94 3.52 9.65
CA SER A 24 -4.67 2.50 8.65
C SER A 24 -5.17 2.93 7.28
N TRP A 25 -4.42 2.59 6.24
CA TRP A 25 -4.78 2.85 4.86
C TRP A 25 -4.72 1.56 4.05
N VAL A 26 -5.78 1.27 3.30
CA VAL A 26 -5.82 0.16 2.35
C VAL A 26 -5.89 0.72 0.94
N ILE A 27 -4.89 0.41 0.12
CA ILE A 27 -4.80 0.89 -1.26
C ILE A 27 -4.81 -0.31 -2.21
N LEU A 28 -5.78 -0.32 -3.11
CA LEU A 28 -5.89 -1.35 -4.15
C LEU A 28 -4.92 -1.02 -5.30
N VAL A 29 -4.16 -2.02 -5.75
CA VAL A 29 -3.21 -1.90 -6.87
C VAL A 29 -3.40 -3.02 -7.88
N LYS A 30 -3.17 -2.72 -9.15
CA LYS A 30 -3.40 -3.67 -10.25
C LYS A 30 -2.25 -4.64 -10.41
N THR A 31 -1.04 -4.17 -10.21
CA THR A 31 0.20 -4.94 -10.35
C THR A 31 1.14 -4.67 -9.17
N LYS A 32 2.08 -5.59 -8.91
CA LYS A 32 3.01 -5.48 -7.77
C LYS A 32 4.02 -4.33 -7.94
N ASP A 33 4.37 -3.96 -9.17
CA ASP A 33 5.29 -2.87 -9.47
C ASP A 33 4.71 -1.48 -9.14
N GLU A 34 3.38 -1.33 -9.13
CA GLU A 34 2.71 -0.08 -8.72
C GLU A 34 2.95 0.26 -7.23
N VAL A 35 3.29 -0.72 -6.41
CA VAL A 35 3.49 -0.57 -4.97
C VAL A 35 4.54 0.51 -4.67
N ALA A 36 5.65 0.55 -5.41
CA ALA A 36 6.70 1.55 -5.20
C ALA A 36 6.20 2.98 -5.44
N LYS A 37 5.30 3.17 -6.41
CA LYS A 37 4.70 4.48 -6.71
C LYS A 37 3.68 4.88 -5.63
N VAL A 38 2.83 3.94 -5.22
CA VAL A 38 1.86 4.14 -4.12
C VAL A 38 2.59 4.49 -2.83
N PHE A 39 3.65 3.75 -2.51
CA PHE A 39 4.47 3.94 -1.32
C PHE A 39 5.05 5.36 -1.20
N LYS A 40 5.68 5.87 -2.27
CA LYS A 40 6.23 7.24 -2.29
C LYS A 40 5.16 8.31 -2.11
N ARG A 41 3.97 8.11 -2.68
CA ARG A 41 2.84 9.04 -2.50
C ARG A 41 2.31 9.00 -1.07
N TRP A 42 2.20 7.80 -0.49
CA TRP A 42 1.74 7.62 0.88
C TRP A 42 2.68 8.30 1.88
N ILE A 43 4.01 8.16 1.76
CA ILE A 43 4.97 8.88 2.62
C ILE A 43 4.74 10.40 2.56
N ARG A 44 4.67 10.98 1.36
CA ARG A 44 4.43 12.42 1.22
C ARG A 44 3.12 12.87 1.84
N TYR A 45 2.09 12.04 1.73
CA TYR A 45 0.80 12.30 2.35
C TYR A 45 0.92 12.32 3.88
N VAL A 46 1.42 11.24 4.51
CA VAL A 46 1.50 11.18 5.98
C VAL A 46 2.43 12.22 6.58
N GLU A 47 3.54 12.55 5.90
CA GLU A 47 4.45 13.59 6.39
C GLU A 47 3.81 14.98 6.34
N ARG A 48 2.99 15.25 5.31
CA ARG A 48 2.28 16.52 5.19
C ARG A 48 1.17 16.64 6.23
N GLU A 49 0.37 15.59 6.43
CA GLU A 49 -0.74 15.63 7.38
C GLU A 49 -0.26 15.65 8.84
N SER A 50 0.83 14.94 9.15
CA SER A 50 1.38 14.90 10.52
C SER A 50 2.32 16.05 10.84
N GLY A 51 2.86 16.75 9.83
CA GLY A 51 3.94 17.71 10.00
C GLY A 51 5.28 17.09 10.44
N ALA A 52 5.39 15.76 10.44
CA ALA A 52 6.55 15.01 10.90
C ALA A 52 7.16 14.16 9.77
N LYS A 53 8.45 13.83 9.90
CA LYS A 53 9.14 12.97 8.94
C LYS A 53 9.03 11.50 9.32
N VAL A 54 8.82 10.63 8.33
CA VAL A 54 8.86 9.18 8.54
C VAL A 54 10.31 8.77 8.78
N LYS A 55 10.60 8.26 10.00
CA LYS A 55 11.96 7.87 10.41
C LYS A 55 12.28 6.41 10.11
N VAL A 56 11.32 5.53 10.35
CA VAL A 56 11.50 4.08 10.27
C VAL A 56 10.29 3.46 9.59
N LEU A 57 10.58 2.50 8.72
CA LEU A 57 9.58 1.69 8.03
C LEU A 57 9.78 0.25 8.45
N ARG A 58 8.71 -0.41 8.86
CA ARG A 58 8.71 -1.84 9.19
C ARG A 58 7.86 -2.56 8.15
N TYR A 59 8.47 -3.47 7.39
CA TYR A 59 7.73 -4.39 6.53
C TYR A 59 7.46 -5.67 7.31
N LEU A 60 6.22 -6.15 7.26
CA LEU A 60 5.87 -7.46 7.78
C LEU A 60 6.02 -8.47 6.65
N THR A 61 6.81 -9.51 6.88
CA THR A 61 6.81 -10.71 6.05
C THR A 61 6.29 -11.84 6.90
N SER A 62 5.24 -12.54 6.47
CA SER A 62 5.03 -13.87 6.98
C SER A 62 6.10 -14.75 6.35
N LYS A 63 7.02 -15.24 7.16
CA LYS A 63 7.69 -16.49 6.81
C LYS A 63 6.61 -17.55 6.98
N GLY A 64 6.17 -18.17 5.88
CA GLY A 64 5.28 -19.32 5.97
C GLY A 64 5.91 -20.32 6.93
N GLY A 65 5.24 -20.59 8.05
CA GLY A 65 5.63 -21.68 8.93
C GLY A 65 5.64 -22.96 8.12
N SER A 66 6.76 -23.67 8.16
CA SER A 66 6.84 -25.06 7.74
C SER A 66 6.01 -25.92 8.69
#